data_AF-A0A9P9QHI8-F1
#
_entry.id   AF-A0A9P9QHI8-F1
#
_cell.length_a   1.000
_cell.length_b   1.000
_cell.length_c   1.000
_cell.angle_alpha   90.00
_cell.angle_beta   90.00
_cell.angle_gamma   90.00
#
_symmetry.space_group_name_H-M   'P 1'
#
loop_
_entity.id
_entity.type
_entity.pdbx_description
1 polymer ?
#
loop_
_entity_poly.entity_id
_entity_poly.type
_entity_poly.pdbx_seq_one_letter_code
_entity_poly.pdbx_strand_id
1 'polypeptide(L)'
;MDSANLKPPHKARKRASTPRSKTGCVTCKIRRLKCGEEKPSCRRCVKSGWHCDGYDHVVNLPAAAPLTLTPIRPRSISSSSSPSSSPTASLYTPSLSLDLYDEEQRYFQSFIDDVSIHLQGHDAFFWRGVALQESRTNFSVRHAIVAIGALARSTDRSLCGSHRMDTSHGSHREFALQQYEKAIQGLRESMTHIEHSKGIRASVISCLVLAFFDNFIGNGGFALQHIRHARGLLIASKVIAPAVVTSKSSEEDQLASMFLRLDMQALCAMGIEESRTFIDLQPHTPDFSLPVRFSSVEEARSTRNLLVWEGYNFFYRAAKHEFSPPDQIPASILRLRDHIIDQIHLLHSLLDSLMLDIEPDLICHPLSRPESLKLYTTVLLIRLTSTLGAPESACDDLLPYFEFLLDISRETLEYEAAGNPKSETFTHEVRTIAPLFLIATKCRSPTLRREAISLLLSTHRREWMYDSLLAGKIGEWMMGIEEEGMDEYGCIPESARAWGECVTLDLQRRRAMVRCRQNYMEADGRMCWRWRESEIFW
;
A
#
# COMPACT_ATOMS: atom_id res chain seq x y z
N MET A 1 34.52 59.77 21.96
CA MET A 1 33.91 59.69 23.30
C MET A 1 32.55 59.09 23.14
N ASP A 2 32.36 58.00 23.86
CA ASP A 2 31.34 56.96 23.70
C ASP A 2 29.91 57.42 23.92
N SER A 3 28.97 56.74 23.28
CA SER A 3 27.74 56.26 23.95
C SER A 3 27.09 55.17 23.11
N ALA A 4 27.40 53.93 23.47
CA ALA A 4 26.69 52.73 23.04
C ALA A 4 25.24 52.76 23.53
N ASN A 5 24.27 52.65 22.61
CA ASN A 5 22.86 52.55 22.95
C ASN A 5 22.47 51.06 22.98
N LEU A 6 22.61 50.44 24.15
CA LEU A 6 22.22 49.05 24.43
C LEU A 6 20.69 48.92 24.37
N LYS A 7 20.16 48.20 23.37
CA LYS A 7 18.76 47.74 23.38
C LYS A 7 18.57 46.67 24.47
N PRO A 8 17.49 46.72 25.26
CA PRO A 8 17.22 45.71 26.28
C PRO A 8 16.91 44.34 25.63
N PRO A 9 17.25 43.22 26.29
CA PRO A 9 17.01 41.90 25.75
C PRO A 9 15.51 41.63 25.59
N HIS A 10 15.13 41.10 24.43
CA HIS A 10 13.78 40.59 24.17
C HIS A 10 13.46 39.51 25.20
N LYS A 11 12.49 39.78 26.10
CA LYS A 11 11.89 38.76 26.96
C LYS A 11 11.35 37.65 26.05
N ALA A 12 11.89 36.43 26.19
CA ALA A 12 11.33 35.26 25.53
C ALA A 12 9.85 35.14 25.89
N ARG A 13 8.97 35.19 24.87
CA ARG A 13 7.54 34.94 25.05
C ARG A 13 7.37 33.50 25.54
N LYS A 14 7.13 33.33 26.85
CA LYS A 14 6.62 32.06 27.39
C LYS A 14 5.32 31.73 26.64
N ARG A 15 5.27 30.57 25.97
CA ARG A 15 4.04 30.07 25.37
C ARG A 15 2.99 29.97 26.48
N ALA A 16 1.92 30.76 26.37
CA ALA A 16 0.76 30.61 27.23
C ALA A 16 0.16 29.23 26.94
N SER A 17 0.32 28.30 27.89
CA SER A 17 -0.44 27.06 27.93
C SER A 17 -1.87 27.43 28.27
N THR A 18 -2.68 27.67 27.24
CA THR A 18 -4.12 27.85 27.39
C THR A 18 -4.80 26.50 27.20
N PRO A 19 -5.83 26.20 28.02
CA PRO A 19 -6.50 24.90 28.00
C PRO A 19 -7.05 24.59 26.61
N ARG A 20 -6.88 23.34 26.18
CA ARG A 20 -7.35 22.83 24.88
C ARG A 20 -8.87 22.95 24.83
N SER A 21 -9.42 23.38 23.69
CA SER A 21 -10.88 23.50 23.56
C SER A 21 -11.52 22.12 23.59
N LYS A 22 -12.47 21.91 24.50
CA LYS A 22 -13.19 20.63 24.64
C LYS A 22 -14.10 20.37 23.42
N THR A 23 -14.48 21.43 22.73
CA THR A 23 -15.43 21.46 21.61
C THR A 23 -14.75 21.52 20.24
N GLY A 24 -13.43 21.37 20.15
CA GLY A 24 -12.73 21.39 18.86
C GLY A 24 -13.13 20.25 17.92
N CYS A 25 -13.02 20.49 16.60
CA CYS A 25 -13.29 19.48 15.58
C CYS A 25 -12.36 18.27 15.73
N VAL A 26 -12.79 17.11 15.24
CA VAL A 26 -12.06 15.84 15.35
C VAL A 26 -10.66 15.98 14.76
N THR A 27 -10.52 16.55 13.56
CA THR A 27 -9.23 16.76 12.91
C THR A 27 -8.27 17.62 13.75
N CYS A 28 -8.75 18.69 14.39
CA CYS A 28 -7.90 19.52 15.25
C CYS A 28 -7.51 18.81 16.54
N LYS A 29 -8.41 17.99 17.10
CA LYS A 29 -8.13 17.16 18.28
C LYS A 29 -7.07 16.09 17.99
N ILE A 30 -7.22 15.36 16.89
CA ILE A 30 -6.24 14.36 16.41
C ILE A 30 -4.88 15.05 16.18
N ARG A 31 -4.89 16.20 15.50
CA ARG A 31 -3.66 16.97 15.24
C ARG A 31 -3.10 17.69 16.46
N ARG A 32 -3.77 17.61 17.62
CA ARG A 32 -3.43 18.31 18.87
C ARG A 32 -3.25 19.83 18.70
N LEU A 33 -3.98 20.43 17.75
CA LEU A 33 -3.98 21.86 17.45
C LEU A 33 -5.23 22.52 18.02
N LYS A 34 -5.14 23.80 18.42
CA LYS A 34 -6.33 24.58 18.84
C LYS A 34 -7.29 24.71 17.64
N CYS A 35 -8.53 24.26 17.80
CA CYS A 35 -9.56 24.41 16.78
C CYS A 35 -10.08 25.86 16.76
N GLY A 36 -10.49 26.36 15.59
CA GLY A 36 -11.21 27.63 15.45
C GLY A 36 -12.72 27.52 15.72
N GLU A 37 -13.23 26.29 15.82
CA GLU A 37 -14.64 25.96 16.14
C GLU A 37 -15.69 26.48 15.14
N GLU A 38 -15.25 26.91 13.95
CA GLU A 38 -16.16 27.29 12.86
C GLU A 38 -16.83 26.04 12.26
N LYS A 39 -18.15 26.11 12.01
CA LYS A 39 -18.96 25.04 11.41
C LYS A 39 -19.35 25.41 9.96
N PRO A 40 -19.44 24.43 9.02
CA PRO A 40 -19.24 22.99 9.21
C PRO A 40 -17.76 22.58 9.31
N SER A 41 -16.84 23.39 8.77
CA SER A 41 -15.41 23.12 8.73
C SER A 41 -14.59 24.22 9.41
N CYS A 42 -13.62 23.81 10.23
CA CYS A 42 -12.76 24.73 10.97
C CYS A 42 -11.81 25.50 10.02
N ARG A 43 -11.64 26.82 10.19
CA ARG A 43 -10.79 27.64 9.31
C ARG A 43 -9.33 27.18 9.30
N ARG A 44 -8.85 26.65 10.42
CA ARG A 44 -7.49 26.12 10.54
C ARG A 44 -7.28 24.83 9.74
N CYS A 45 -8.32 24.03 9.61
CA CYS A 45 -8.33 22.81 8.80
C CYS A 45 -8.23 23.23 7.34
N VAL A 46 -9.17 24.09 6.90
CA VAL A 46 -9.26 24.62 5.53
C VAL A 46 -7.97 25.34 5.11
N LYS A 47 -7.47 26.28 5.93
CA LYS A 47 -6.27 27.07 5.61
C LYS A 47 -4.99 26.23 5.54
N SER A 48 -4.91 25.15 6.33
CA SER A 48 -3.77 24.23 6.28
C SER A 48 -3.91 23.15 5.20
N GLY A 49 -4.99 23.17 4.41
CA GLY A 49 -5.27 22.16 3.38
C GLY A 49 -5.73 20.81 3.94
N TRP A 50 -6.22 20.76 5.18
CA TRP A 50 -6.74 19.54 5.81
C TRP A 50 -8.27 19.49 5.70
N HIS A 51 -8.80 18.32 5.33
CA HIS A 51 -10.23 18.05 5.46
C HIS A 51 -10.65 18.17 6.94
N CYS A 52 -11.83 18.75 7.22
CA CYS A 52 -12.32 18.94 8.58
C CYS A 52 -13.43 17.93 8.87
N ASP A 53 -13.13 16.96 9.73
CA ASP A 53 -14.00 15.82 10.09
C ASP A 53 -15.15 16.20 11.05
N GLY A 54 -15.55 17.49 11.09
CA GLY A 54 -16.66 17.96 11.91
C GLY A 54 -16.48 17.89 13.43
N TYR A 55 -17.59 18.02 14.17
CA TYR A 55 -17.63 18.34 15.61
C TYR A 55 -18.35 17.32 16.50
N ASP A 56 -18.66 16.12 16.01
CA ASP A 56 -19.52 15.19 16.76
C ASP A 56 -18.89 14.74 18.09
N HIS A 57 -19.67 14.85 19.16
CA HIS A 57 -19.24 14.70 20.56
C HIS A 57 -19.64 13.34 21.14
N VAL A 58 -18.64 12.66 21.72
CA VAL A 58 -18.62 11.92 23.00
C VAL A 58 -19.72 10.87 23.25
N VAL A 59 -19.37 9.58 23.14
CA VAL A 59 -19.99 8.53 23.96
C VAL A 59 -19.03 8.21 25.10
N ASN A 60 -19.49 8.43 26.33
CA ASN A 60 -18.78 8.06 27.57
C ASN A 60 -18.74 6.53 27.72
N LEU A 61 -17.56 5.95 27.95
CA LEU A 61 -17.41 4.59 28.48
C LEU A 61 -17.02 4.67 29.97
N PRO A 62 -17.57 3.81 30.85
CA PRO A 62 -17.28 3.87 32.29
C PRO A 62 -15.86 3.39 32.60
N ALA A 63 -15.18 4.09 33.51
CA ALA A 63 -13.88 3.71 34.04
C ALA A 63 -13.99 2.49 34.96
N ALA A 64 -13.28 1.40 34.64
CA ALA A 64 -13.02 0.31 35.57
C ALA A 64 -11.62 0.47 36.20
N ALA A 65 -11.55 0.25 37.50
CA ALA A 65 -10.42 0.57 38.39
C ALA A 65 -9.15 -0.27 38.15
N PRO A 66 -7.95 0.26 38.47
CA PRO A 66 -6.70 -0.47 38.34
C PRO A 66 -6.51 -1.46 39.50
N LEU A 67 -6.39 -2.75 39.19
CA LEU A 67 -5.85 -3.74 40.13
C LEU A 67 -4.34 -3.81 39.92
N THR A 68 -3.60 -3.29 40.90
CA THR A 68 -2.16 -3.43 41.04
C THR A 68 -1.80 -4.87 41.42
N LEU A 69 -1.05 -5.57 40.55
CA LEU A 69 -0.31 -6.76 40.95
C LEU A 69 1.07 -6.77 40.28
N THR A 70 2.11 -6.70 41.10
CA THR A 70 3.51 -6.95 40.77
C THR A 70 3.76 -8.45 40.63
N PRO A 71 4.62 -8.87 39.67
CA PRO A 71 5.46 -10.03 39.94
C PRO A 71 6.91 -9.90 39.44
N ILE A 72 7.82 -9.95 40.42
CA ILE A 72 8.97 -10.85 40.58
C ILE A 72 9.70 -11.31 39.29
N ARG A 73 10.95 -10.85 39.18
CA ARG A 73 11.98 -11.18 38.18
C ARG A 73 12.65 -12.53 38.47
N PRO A 74 12.81 -13.44 37.49
CA PRO A 74 13.76 -14.54 37.60
C PRO A 74 15.11 -14.23 36.93
N ARG A 75 16.14 -14.85 37.51
CA ARG A 75 17.57 -14.74 37.24
C ARG A 75 17.98 -15.16 35.82
N SER A 76 18.96 -14.42 35.31
CA SER A 76 19.87 -14.75 34.22
C SER A 76 20.61 -16.07 34.44
N ILE A 77 20.67 -16.92 33.41
CA ILE A 77 21.69 -17.97 33.26
C ILE A 77 22.40 -17.70 31.93
N SER A 78 23.65 -17.29 32.07
CA SER A 78 24.63 -17.13 30.99
C SER A 78 25.23 -18.49 30.64
N SER A 79 25.23 -18.87 29.36
CA SER A 79 26.10 -19.93 28.84
C SER A 79 26.73 -19.47 27.54
N SER A 80 28.05 -19.31 27.61
CA SER A 80 29.00 -18.98 26.57
C SER A 80 29.27 -20.16 25.64
N SER A 81 29.29 -19.93 24.33
CA SER A 81 30.06 -20.74 23.37
C SER A 81 30.32 -19.96 22.08
N SER A 82 31.60 -19.77 21.78
CA SER A 82 32.13 -19.12 20.57
C SER A 82 32.18 -20.09 19.37
N PRO A 83 32.32 -19.59 18.11
CA PRO A 83 31.90 -20.29 16.89
C PRO A 83 33.04 -20.98 16.12
N SER A 84 32.71 -21.99 15.32
CA SER A 84 33.60 -22.58 14.29
C SER A 84 33.16 -22.20 12.87
N SER A 85 34.13 -21.72 12.11
CA SER A 85 34.07 -21.13 10.77
C SER A 85 33.90 -22.11 9.61
N SER A 86 33.15 -21.71 8.58
CA SER A 86 33.39 -22.02 7.15
C SER A 86 32.67 -20.98 6.26
N PRO A 87 33.18 -20.66 5.05
CA PRO A 87 32.95 -19.38 4.40
C PRO A 87 31.77 -19.44 3.44
N THR A 88 30.75 -18.62 3.70
CA THR A 88 29.74 -18.26 2.69
C THR A 88 29.72 -16.74 2.63
N ALA A 89 29.80 -16.20 1.42
CA ALA A 89 30.04 -14.80 1.12
C ALA A 89 29.12 -13.87 1.94
N SER A 90 29.71 -13.27 2.98
CA SER A 90 29.06 -12.28 3.83
C SER A 90 28.91 -10.99 3.04
N LEU A 91 27.67 -10.66 2.68
CA LEU A 91 27.30 -9.27 2.40
C LEU A 91 27.43 -8.52 3.73
N TYR A 92 28.59 -7.87 3.89
CA TYR A 92 28.92 -6.94 4.95
C TYR A 92 27.70 -6.08 5.30
N THR A 93 27.08 -6.32 6.45
CA THR A 93 26.26 -5.32 7.14
C THR A 93 27.23 -4.50 7.97
N PRO A 94 27.59 -3.26 7.57
CA PRO A 94 28.32 -2.41 8.48
C PRO A 94 27.37 -2.14 9.64
N SER A 95 27.82 -2.37 10.88
CA SER A 95 27.11 -1.91 12.07
C SER A 95 26.78 -0.44 11.88
N LEU A 96 25.49 -0.14 11.69
CA LEU A 96 24.99 1.22 11.55
C LEU A 96 25.16 1.88 12.93
N SER A 97 26.29 2.55 13.15
CA SER A 97 26.50 3.40 14.32
C SER A 97 25.67 4.68 14.14
N LEU A 98 24.38 4.58 14.44
CA LEU A 98 23.51 5.75 14.55
C LEU A 98 23.61 6.27 15.99
N ASP A 99 23.61 7.59 16.19
CA ASP A 99 23.39 8.20 17.51
C ASP A 99 21.93 7.94 17.93
N LEU A 100 21.67 6.74 18.40
CA LEU A 100 20.40 6.27 18.93
C LEU A 100 20.56 5.92 20.40
N TYR A 101 19.53 6.17 21.20
CA TYR A 101 19.49 5.64 22.56
C TYR A 101 19.40 4.11 22.53
N ASP A 102 19.88 3.42 23.57
CA ASP A 102 19.90 1.94 23.66
C ASP A 102 18.55 1.27 23.34
N GLU A 103 17.45 1.94 23.67
CA GLU A 103 16.10 1.46 23.35
C GLU A 103 15.72 1.66 21.88
N GLU A 104 16.09 2.80 21.27
CA GLU A 104 15.87 3.06 19.85
C GLU A 104 16.72 2.11 18.98
N GLN A 105 17.97 1.86 19.38
CA GLN A 105 18.86 0.92 18.69
C GLN A 105 18.28 -0.50 18.67
N ARG A 106 17.66 -0.95 19.76
CA ARG A 106 17.02 -2.28 19.83
C ARG A 106 15.88 -2.43 18.83
N TYR A 107 15.02 -1.42 18.67
CA TYR A 107 13.92 -1.48 17.71
C TYR A 107 14.39 -1.23 16.27
N PHE A 108 15.41 -0.41 16.07
CA PHE A 108 16.05 -0.28 14.76
C PHE A 108 16.62 -1.62 14.28
N GLN A 109 17.28 -2.36 15.18
CA GLN A 109 17.81 -3.69 14.88
C GLN A 109 16.68 -4.71 14.64
N SER A 110 15.61 -4.67 15.44
CA SER A 110 14.43 -5.52 15.22
C SER A 110 13.75 -5.26 13.87
N PHE A 111 13.73 -4.00 13.38
CA PHE A 111 13.28 -3.76 12.00
C PHE A 111 14.14 -4.51 10.97
N ILE A 112 15.47 -4.48 11.12
CA ILE A 112 16.38 -5.16 10.20
C ILE A 112 16.16 -6.68 10.27
N ASP A 113 16.12 -7.23 11.47
CA ASP A 113 16.12 -8.68 11.69
C ASP A 113 14.74 -9.31 11.44
N ASP A 114 13.65 -8.61 11.80
CA ASP A 114 12.31 -9.20 11.86
C ASP A 114 11.37 -8.68 10.78
N VAL A 115 11.51 -7.42 10.35
CA VAL A 115 10.58 -6.82 9.36
C VAL A 115 11.17 -6.90 7.97
N SER A 116 12.44 -6.49 7.81
CA SER A 116 13.04 -6.33 6.49
C SER A 116 13.24 -7.66 5.75
N ILE A 117 13.35 -8.77 6.48
CA ILE A 117 13.57 -10.12 5.91
C ILE A 117 12.33 -10.67 5.19
N HIS A 118 11.13 -10.28 5.62
CA HIS A 118 9.87 -10.76 5.05
C HIS A 118 9.45 -9.97 3.80
N LEU A 119 10.14 -8.88 3.50
CA LEU A 119 9.97 -8.13 2.26
C LEU A 119 10.67 -8.87 1.11
N GLN A 120 9.94 -9.12 0.03
CA GLN A 120 10.43 -9.80 -1.17
C GLN A 120 10.60 -8.80 -2.32
N GLY A 121 11.12 -9.28 -3.45
CA GLY A 121 11.15 -8.55 -4.71
C GLY A 121 11.74 -7.13 -4.66
N HIS A 122 11.01 -6.17 -5.25
CA HIS A 122 11.48 -4.80 -5.47
C HIS A 122 11.51 -3.95 -4.19
N ASP A 123 10.70 -4.29 -3.19
CA ASP A 123 10.62 -3.51 -1.97
C ASP A 123 11.81 -3.80 -1.05
N ALA A 124 12.38 -5.00 -1.15
CA ALA A 124 13.61 -5.35 -0.43
C ALA A 124 14.78 -4.39 -0.76
N PHE A 125 14.95 -3.97 -2.03
CA PHE A 125 15.97 -2.99 -2.42
C PHE A 125 15.81 -1.66 -1.67
N PHE A 126 14.59 -1.14 -1.60
CA PHE A 126 14.31 0.10 -0.90
C PHE A 126 14.55 -0.04 0.60
N TRP A 127 13.99 -1.07 1.22
CA TRP A 127 14.03 -1.19 2.68
C TRP A 127 15.39 -1.61 3.21
N ARG A 128 16.11 -2.50 2.51
CA ARG A 128 17.46 -2.97 2.93
C ARG A 128 18.59 -2.10 2.39
N GLY A 129 18.31 -1.22 1.42
CA GLY A 129 19.26 -0.28 0.84
C GLY A 129 18.88 1.16 1.13
N VAL A 130 17.98 1.71 0.32
CA VAL A 130 17.66 3.16 0.27
C VAL A 130 17.22 3.73 1.63
N ALA A 131 16.25 3.12 2.28
CA ALA A 131 15.68 3.61 3.54
C ALA A 131 16.69 3.54 4.70
N LEU A 132 17.47 2.45 4.80
CA LEU A 132 18.52 2.31 5.80
C LEU A 132 19.65 3.30 5.59
N GLN A 133 20.07 3.53 4.34
CA GLN A 133 21.07 4.55 4.02
C GLN A 133 20.56 5.95 4.37
N GLU A 134 19.33 6.28 4.01
CA GLU A 134 18.71 7.58 4.28
C GLU A 134 18.52 7.83 5.78
N SER A 135 18.27 6.78 6.58
CA SER A 135 18.14 6.87 8.04
C SER A 135 19.40 7.40 8.74
N ARG A 136 20.57 7.33 8.08
CA ARG A 136 21.83 7.86 8.62
C ARG A 136 21.82 9.35 8.76
N THR A 137 21.24 10.06 7.79
CA THR A 137 21.26 11.52 7.73
C THR A 137 19.89 12.13 8.00
N ASN A 138 18.80 11.41 7.71
CA ASN A 138 17.45 11.92 7.84
C ASN A 138 16.79 11.48 9.16
N PHE A 139 16.53 12.46 10.03
CA PHE A 139 15.86 12.27 11.33
C PHE A 139 14.46 11.64 11.21
N SER A 140 13.67 12.06 10.22
CA SER A 140 12.33 11.52 9.97
C SER A 140 12.38 10.04 9.61
N VAL A 141 13.21 9.68 8.63
CA VAL A 141 13.35 8.29 8.17
C VAL A 141 13.87 7.40 9.30
N ARG A 142 14.86 7.87 10.07
CA ARG A 142 15.42 7.14 11.21
C ARG A 142 14.35 6.78 12.23
N HIS A 143 13.60 7.77 12.71
CA HIS A 143 12.58 7.53 13.73
C HIS A 143 11.37 6.76 13.19
N ALA A 144 11.06 6.87 11.90
CA ALA A 144 10.03 6.03 11.28
C ALA A 144 10.43 4.55 11.26
N ILE A 145 11.68 4.23 10.92
CA ILE A 145 12.19 2.84 10.95
C ILE A 145 12.15 2.28 12.38
N VAL A 146 12.60 3.05 13.37
CA VAL A 146 12.51 2.68 14.79
C VAL A 146 11.05 2.43 15.19
N ALA A 147 10.12 3.29 14.75
CA ALA A 147 8.70 3.16 15.03
C ALA A 147 8.11 1.88 14.44
N ILE A 148 8.46 1.54 13.18
CA ILE A 148 8.02 0.30 12.53
C ILE A 148 8.57 -0.93 13.26
N GLY A 149 9.85 -0.93 13.65
CA GLY A 149 10.43 -2.02 14.43
C GLY A 149 9.75 -2.21 15.79
N ALA A 150 9.47 -1.12 16.51
CA ALA A 150 8.72 -1.18 17.77
C ALA A 150 7.29 -1.67 17.57
N LEU A 151 6.64 -1.28 16.48
CA LEU A 151 5.29 -1.71 16.15
C LEU A 151 5.24 -3.20 15.80
N ALA A 152 6.20 -3.70 15.03
CA ALA A 152 6.30 -5.13 14.72
C ALA A 152 6.43 -5.97 16.00
N ARG A 153 7.24 -5.53 16.97
CA ARG A 153 7.34 -6.18 18.28
C ARG A 153 6.07 -6.07 19.12
N SER A 154 5.29 -5.00 18.96
CA SER A 154 3.98 -4.89 19.61
C SER A 154 2.96 -5.91 19.07
N THR A 155 3.27 -6.50 17.91
CA THR A 155 2.52 -7.61 17.33
C THR A 155 3.18 -8.96 17.58
N ASP A 156 4.25 -9.05 18.38
CA ASP A 156 4.99 -10.32 18.59
C ASP A 156 4.08 -11.47 19.02
N ARG A 157 4.45 -12.68 18.59
CA ARG A 157 3.76 -13.93 18.91
C ARG A 157 3.70 -14.12 20.43
N SER A 158 2.50 -14.27 20.97
CA SER A 158 2.31 -14.93 22.25
C SER A 158 2.89 -16.34 22.20
N LEU A 159 3.32 -16.89 23.34
CA LEU A 159 3.71 -18.31 23.49
C LEU A 159 2.62 -19.29 22.99
N CYS A 160 1.38 -18.84 22.83
CA CYS A 160 0.27 -19.62 22.24
C CYS A 160 0.14 -19.49 20.71
N GLY A 161 1.06 -18.82 20.01
CA GLY A 161 1.08 -18.70 18.55
C GLY A 161 0.11 -17.66 17.97
N SER A 162 -0.53 -16.84 18.79
CA SER A 162 -1.38 -15.71 18.34
C SER A 162 -0.59 -14.40 18.33
N HIS A 163 -0.66 -13.63 17.24
CA HIS A 163 -0.29 -12.22 17.28
C HIS A 163 -1.36 -11.49 18.11
N ARG A 164 -1.01 -11.05 19.32
CA ARG A 164 -1.84 -10.11 20.07
C ARG A 164 -1.37 -8.73 19.66
N MET A 165 -2.11 -8.01 18.82
CA MET A 165 -2.00 -6.55 18.86
C MET A 165 -2.28 -6.15 20.30
N ASP A 166 -1.29 -5.61 20.99
CA ASP A 166 -1.49 -5.08 22.33
C ASP A 166 -2.40 -3.85 22.24
N THR A 167 -3.71 -4.11 22.30
CA THR A 167 -4.77 -3.10 22.35
C THR A 167 -4.75 -2.36 23.70
N SER A 168 -4.02 -2.88 24.68
CA SER A 168 -3.85 -2.34 26.02
C SER A 168 -2.51 -1.64 26.18
N HIS A 169 -2.32 -0.44 25.59
CA HIS A 169 -1.20 0.45 25.92
C HIS A 169 0.17 -0.26 26.13
N GLY A 170 0.49 -1.25 25.29
CA GLY A 170 1.75 -1.98 25.41
C GLY A 170 2.92 -1.03 25.26
N SER A 171 3.97 -1.20 26.07
CA SER A 171 5.16 -0.33 26.04
C SER A 171 5.76 -0.20 24.64
N HIS A 172 5.69 -1.26 23.83
CA HIS A 172 6.13 -1.27 22.43
C HIS A 172 5.28 -0.38 21.52
N ARG A 173 3.95 -0.49 21.61
CA ARG A 173 3.03 0.32 20.79
C ARG A 173 3.08 1.80 21.18
N GLU A 174 3.15 2.09 22.47
CA GLU A 174 3.28 3.46 22.95
C GLU A 174 4.61 4.08 22.49
N PHE A 175 5.71 3.33 22.62
CA PHE A 175 7.01 3.76 22.11
C PHE A 175 6.98 3.98 20.59
N ALA A 176 6.38 3.06 19.83
CA ALA A 176 6.22 3.20 18.38
C ALA A 176 5.51 4.51 18.01
N LEU A 177 4.43 4.88 18.73
CA LEU A 177 3.71 6.14 18.50
C LEU A 177 4.55 7.38 18.87
N GLN A 178 5.37 7.31 19.92
CA GLN A 178 6.29 8.40 20.28
C GLN A 178 7.35 8.61 19.19
N GLN A 179 7.90 7.53 18.64
CA GLN A 179 8.89 7.59 17.56
C GLN A 179 8.25 8.07 16.25
N TYR A 180 7.02 7.65 15.96
CA TYR A 180 6.25 8.19 14.85
C TYR A 180 5.99 9.70 14.99
N GLU A 181 5.70 10.20 16.20
CA GLU A 181 5.55 11.65 16.45
C GLU A 181 6.86 12.41 16.13
N LYS A 182 8.02 11.86 16.52
CA LYS A 182 9.34 12.41 16.14
C LYS A 182 9.55 12.39 14.63
N ALA A 183 9.18 11.29 13.96
CA ALA A 183 9.34 11.17 12.52
C ALA A 183 8.52 12.23 11.76
N ILE A 184 7.26 12.42 12.15
CA ILE A 184 6.38 13.47 11.60
C ILE A 184 6.94 14.87 11.87
N GLN A 185 7.54 15.11 13.04
CA GLN A 185 8.22 16.38 13.32
C GLN A 185 9.40 16.60 12.36
N GLY A 186 10.24 15.58 12.18
CA GLY A 186 11.37 15.64 11.24
C GLY A 186 10.94 15.95 9.81
N LEU A 187 9.87 15.33 9.32
CA LEU A 187 9.32 15.60 7.99
C LEU A 187 8.85 17.06 7.88
N ARG A 188 8.17 17.58 8.91
CA ARG A 188 7.70 18.98 8.89
C ARG A 188 8.84 19.98 8.90
N GLU A 189 9.92 19.69 9.61
CA GLU A 189 11.12 20.53 9.65
C GLU A 189 11.90 20.46 8.34
N SER A 190 12.00 19.29 7.70
CA SER A 190 12.62 19.20 6.37
C SER A 190 11.83 19.98 5.33
N MET A 191 10.50 20.03 5.46
CA MET A 191 9.61 20.78 4.58
C MET A 191 9.82 22.30 4.61
N THR A 192 10.30 22.88 5.72
CA THR A 192 10.55 24.34 5.77
C THR A 192 11.79 24.77 5.01
N HIS A 193 12.65 23.81 4.63
CA HIS A 193 13.91 24.05 3.92
C HIS A 193 13.98 23.31 2.57
N ILE A 194 12.83 23.01 1.95
CA ILE A 194 12.78 22.40 0.61
C ILE A 194 13.18 23.45 -0.43
N GLU A 195 14.49 23.60 -0.64
CA GLU A 195 15.06 24.44 -1.71
C GLU A 195 15.97 23.63 -2.66
N HIS A 196 16.24 22.34 -2.37
CA HIS A 196 17.16 21.51 -3.14
C HIS A 196 16.62 20.09 -3.42
N SER A 197 17.09 19.47 -4.51
CA SER A 197 16.73 18.10 -4.93
C SER A 197 16.94 17.04 -3.84
N LYS A 198 18.00 17.17 -3.04
CA LYS A 198 18.28 16.31 -1.88
C LYS A 198 17.16 16.35 -0.84
N GLY A 199 16.56 17.53 -0.59
CA GLY A 199 15.44 17.67 0.35
C GLY A 199 14.15 17.03 -0.15
N ILE A 200 13.95 17.00 -1.47
CA ILE A 200 12.80 16.36 -2.11
C ILE A 200 12.90 14.84 -1.98
N ARG A 201 14.04 14.26 -2.35
CA ARG A 201 14.32 12.82 -2.21
C ARG A 201 14.09 12.33 -0.78
N ALA A 202 14.69 13.04 0.18
CA ALA A 202 14.59 12.73 1.59
C ALA A 202 13.14 12.82 2.13
N SER A 203 12.35 13.75 1.61
CA SER A 203 10.93 13.92 1.95
C SER A 203 10.04 12.84 1.32
N VAL A 204 10.34 12.40 0.09
CA VAL A 204 9.65 11.27 -0.56
C VAL A 204 9.90 9.99 0.22
N ILE A 205 11.16 9.68 0.56
CA ILE A 205 11.50 8.50 1.37
C ILE A 205 10.81 8.56 2.73
N SER A 206 10.81 9.73 3.39
CA SER A 206 10.08 9.96 4.64
C SER A 206 8.59 9.67 4.50
N CYS A 207 7.94 10.15 3.43
CA CYS A 207 6.53 9.88 3.19
C CYS A 207 6.27 8.39 2.95
N LEU A 208 7.12 7.71 2.20
CA LEU A 208 7.00 6.27 1.99
C LEU A 208 7.05 5.53 3.32
N VAL A 209 8.11 5.71 4.14
CA VAL A 209 8.20 4.98 5.41
C VAL A 209 7.06 5.30 6.39
N LEU A 210 6.58 6.54 6.42
CA LEU A 210 5.43 6.92 7.23
C LEU A 210 4.11 6.32 6.71
N ALA A 211 3.93 6.25 5.39
CA ALA A 211 2.76 5.59 4.80
C ALA A 211 2.69 4.10 5.20
N PHE A 212 3.84 3.42 5.28
CA PHE A 212 3.89 2.04 5.77
C PHE A 212 3.50 1.94 7.23
N PHE A 213 4.01 2.82 8.09
CA PHE A 213 3.62 2.86 9.50
C PHE A 213 2.10 3.08 9.66
N ASP A 214 1.56 4.07 8.95
CA ASP A 214 0.13 4.37 8.99
C ASP A 214 -0.73 3.20 8.50
N ASN A 215 -0.34 2.52 7.41
CA ASN A 215 -1.03 1.30 6.98
C ASN A 215 -0.96 0.19 8.02
N PHE A 216 0.20 -0.03 8.65
CA PHE A 216 0.38 -1.06 9.67
C PHE A 216 -0.61 -0.89 10.84
N ILE A 217 -0.74 0.32 11.38
CA ILE A 217 -1.67 0.61 12.48
C ILE A 217 -3.14 0.68 12.05
N GLY A 218 -3.44 0.53 10.74
CA GLY A 218 -4.78 0.61 10.21
C GLY A 218 -5.27 2.06 10.04
N ASN A 219 -4.40 2.95 9.59
CA ASN A 219 -4.69 4.35 9.27
C ASN A 219 -4.49 4.62 7.75
N GLY A 220 -5.16 3.86 6.90
CA GLY A 220 -5.01 3.95 5.43
C GLY A 220 -5.24 5.35 4.85
N GLY A 221 -6.08 6.19 5.49
CA GLY A 221 -6.28 7.58 5.09
C GLY A 221 -5.02 8.45 5.26
N PHE A 222 -4.27 8.29 6.35
CA PHE A 222 -3.00 8.99 6.55
C PHE A 222 -1.90 8.44 5.62
N ALA A 223 -1.88 7.12 5.41
CA ALA A 223 -0.98 6.52 4.44
C ALA A 223 -1.20 7.09 3.02
N LEU A 224 -2.45 7.18 2.60
CA LEU A 224 -2.82 7.80 1.31
C LEU A 224 -2.42 9.28 1.27
N GLN A 225 -2.52 10.01 2.38
CA GLN A 225 -2.06 11.40 2.46
C GLN A 225 -0.56 11.53 2.26
N HIS A 226 0.24 10.63 2.84
CA HIS A 226 1.69 10.57 2.61
C HIS A 226 2.03 10.29 1.15
N ILE A 227 1.35 9.33 0.52
CA ILE A 227 1.50 9.03 -0.91
C ILE A 227 1.12 10.24 -1.79
N ARG A 228 -0.02 10.89 -1.50
CA ARG A 228 -0.47 12.11 -2.21
C ARG A 228 0.53 13.26 -2.05
N HIS A 229 1.14 13.41 -0.88
CA HIS A 229 2.16 14.44 -0.65
C HIS A 229 3.44 14.16 -1.45
N ALA A 230 3.95 12.93 -1.38
CA ALA A 230 5.10 12.49 -2.17
C ALA A 230 4.86 12.68 -3.69
N ARG A 231 3.64 12.39 -4.18
CA ARG A 231 3.24 12.69 -5.55
C ARG A 231 3.42 14.18 -5.90
N GLY A 232 2.92 15.06 -5.05
CA GLY A 232 3.03 16.51 -5.25
C GLY A 232 4.48 16.98 -5.31
N LEU A 233 5.34 16.45 -4.44
CA LEU A 233 6.78 16.77 -4.44
C LEU A 233 7.47 16.29 -5.72
N LEU A 234 7.15 15.09 -6.19
CA LEU A 234 7.72 14.52 -7.41
C LEU A 234 7.30 15.30 -8.67
N ILE A 235 6.04 15.74 -8.74
CA ILE A 235 5.53 16.61 -9.82
C ILE A 235 6.24 17.97 -9.79
N ALA A 236 6.28 18.62 -8.62
CA ALA A 236 6.85 19.96 -8.46
C ALA A 236 8.36 20.01 -8.79
N SER A 237 9.06 18.91 -8.50
CA SER A 237 10.50 18.81 -8.69
C SER A 237 10.94 18.38 -10.10
N LYS A 238 10.00 17.97 -10.96
CA LYS A 238 10.29 17.32 -12.25
C LYS A 238 11.28 16.14 -12.14
N VAL A 239 11.39 15.54 -10.94
CA VAL A 239 12.34 14.45 -10.65
C VAL A 239 11.91 13.15 -11.33
N ILE A 240 10.64 13.02 -11.71
CA ILE A 240 10.21 11.93 -12.60
C ILE A 240 10.55 12.32 -14.04
N ALA A 241 11.82 12.11 -14.42
CA ALA A 241 12.11 11.77 -15.81
C ALA A 241 11.48 10.41 -16.11
N PRO A 242 11.03 10.14 -17.35
CA PRO A 242 10.58 8.80 -17.73
C PRO A 242 11.79 7.87 -17.66
N ALA A 243 11.95 7.24 -16.50
CA ALA A 243 12.99 6.26 -16.29
C ALA A 243 12.68 5.06 -17.16
N VAL A 244 13.45 4.85 -18.22
CA VAL A 244 13.53 3.54 -18.84
C VAL A 244 14.22 2.66 -17.80
N VAL A 245 13.45 1.83 -17.10
CA VAL A 245 14.06 0.80 -16.26
C VAL A 245 14.83 -0.09 -17.25
N THR A 246 16.16 -0.01 -17.20
CA THR A 246 17.05 -0.92 -17.90
C THR A 246 17.90 -1.63 -16.85
N SER A 247 18.70 -2.61 -17.24
CA SER A 247 19.74 -3.20 -16.38
C SER A 247 20.77 -2.18 -15.86
N LYS A 248 20.72 -0.92 -16.33
CA LYS A 248 21.52 0.22 -15.86
C LYS A 248 20.66 1.35 -15.23
N SER A 249 19.48 1.03 -14.69
CA SER A 249 18.64 2.03 -14.01
C SER A 249 19.34 2.63 -12.78
N SER A 250 19.25 3.95 -12.63
CA SER A 250 19.80 4.64 -11.46
C SER A 250 18.99 4.32 -10.19
N GLU A 251 19.58 4.54 -9.01
CA GLU A 251 18.84 4.39 -7.74
C GLU A 251 17.58 5.27 -7.68
N GLU A 252 17.60 6.44 -8.33
CA GLU A 252 16.46 7.36 -8.42
C GLU A 252 15.34 6.78 -9.30
N ASP A 253 15.69 6.10 -10.39
CA ASP A 253 14.73 5.41 -11.26
C ASP A 253 14.00 4.29 -10.51
N GLN A 254 14.73 3.55 -9.66
CA GLN A 254 14.16 2.48 -8.84
C GLN A 254 13.27 3.03 -7.72
N LEU A 255 13.65 4.15 -7.10
CA LEU A 255 12.84 4.85 -6.11
C LEU A 255 11.54 5.40 -6.73
N ALA A 256 11.63 6.04 -7.90
CA ALA A 256 10.47 6.48 -8.66
C ALA A 256 9.58 5.29 -9.03
N SER A 257 10.19 4.17 -9.43
CA SER A 257 9.48 2.94 -9.77
C SER A 257 8.69 2.36 -8.61
N MET A 258 9.31 2.30 -7.43
CA MET A 258 8.62 1.90 -6.22
C MET A 258 7.47 2.85 -5.86
N PHE A 259 7.71 4.16 -5.92
CA PHE A 259 6.69 5.15 -5.60
C PHE A 259 5.46 5.01 -6.51
N LEU A 260 5.64 4.97 -7.84
CA LEU A 260 4.51 4.84 -8.77
C LEU A 260 3.77 3.51 -8.59
N ARG A 261 4.47 2.43 -8.28
CA ARG A 261 3.84 1.14 -7.96
C ARG A 261 2.99 1.23 -6.68
N LEU A 262 3.50 1.83 -5.61
CA LEU A 262 2.75 1.98 -4.35
C LEU A 262 1.57 2.96 -4.49
N ASP A 263 1.75 4.08 -5.21
CA ASP A 263 0.65 5.00 -5.53
C ASP A 263 -0.38 4.29 -6.42
N MET A 264 0.04 3.47 -7.38
CA MET A 264 -0.89 2.66 -8.18
C MET A 264 -1.67 1.66 -7.32
N GLN A 265 -0.99 0.90 -6.46
CA GLN A 265 -1.63 -0.05 -5.55
C GLN A 265 -2.60 0.63 -4.58
N ALA A 266 -2.26 1.83 -4.09
CA ALA A 266 -3.13 2.61 -3.23
C ALA A 266 -4.45 3.00 -3.92
N LEU A 267 -4.40 3.36 -5.21
CA LEU A 267 -5.61 3.64 -5.98
C LEU A 267 -6.42 2.38 -6.20
N CYS A 268 -5.75 1.28 -6.51
CA CYS A 268 -6.39 0.01 -6.76
C CYS A 268 -7.20 -0.48 -5.56
N ALA A 269 -6.75 -0.13 -4.33
CA ALA A 269 -7.45 -0.47 -3.10
C ALA A 269 -8.60 0.49 -2.75
N MET A 270 -8.49 1.77 -3.12
CA MET A 270 -9.42 2.83 -2.67
C MET A 270 -10.41 3.31 -3.75
N GLY A 271 -10.14 3.00 -5.01
CA GLY A 271 -10.86 3.52 -6.18
C GLY A 271 -10.21 4.76 -6.80
N ILE A 272 -10.65 5.11 -8.01
CA ILE A 272 -10.25 6.32 -8.74
C ILE A 272 -11.31 7.41 -8.54
N GLU A 273 -10.94 8.53 -7.93
CA GLU A 273 -11.79 9.73 -7.83
C GLU A 273 -11.61 10.65 -9.06
N GLU A 274 -12.68 11.26 -9.54
CA GLU A 274 -12.66 12.21 -10.68
C GLU A 274 -11.76 13.43 -10.43
N SER A 275 -11.66 13.89 -9.17
CA SER A 275 -10.87 15.06 -8.78
C SER A 275 -9.37 14.76 -8.57
N ARG A 276 -8.86 13.63 -9.06
CA ARG A 276 -7.49 13.20 -8.80
C ARG A 276 -6.47 14.09 -9.52
N THR A 277 -5.39 14.42 -8.81
CA THR A 277 -4.18 14.99 -9.42
C THR A 277 -3.37 13.90 -10.11
N PHE A 278 -3.18 14.04 -11.42
CA PHE A 278 -2.44 13.09 -12.25
C PHE A 278 -0.95 13.45 -12.34
N ILE A 279 -0.11 12.43 -12.50
CA ILE A 279 1.30 12.62 -12.84
C ILE A 279 1.37 12.65 -14.37
N ASP A 280 1.76 13.79 -14.93
CA ASP A 280 1.98 13.89 -16.37
C ASP A 280 3.36 13.32 -16.70
N LEU A 281 3.37 12.05 -17.09
CA LEU A 281 4.56 11.39 -17.60
C LEU A 281 4.73 11.75 -19.06
N GLN A 282 5.94 12.18 -19.43
CA GLN A 282 6.25 12.50 -20.83
C GLN A 282 5.95 11.29 -21.73
N PRO A 283 5.33 11.50 -22.90
CA PRO A 283 5.08 10.40 -23.82
C PRO A 283 6.41 9.83 -24.31
N HIS A 284 6.71 8.59 -23.94
CA HIS A 284 7.71 7.78 -24.64
C HIS A 284 7.01 6.64 -25.38
N THR A 285 7.62 6.23 -26.48
CA THR A 285 7.37 4.92 -27.08
C THR A 285 8.07 3.88 -26.20
N PRO A 286 7.37 2.84 -25.72
CA PRO A 286 8.03 1.76 -25.03
C PRO A 286 9.09 1.16 -25.96
N ASP A 287 10.36 1.25 -25.56
CA ASP A 287 11.50 0.65 -26.27
C ASP A 287 11.97 -0.58 -25.50
N PHE A 288 11.04 -1.52 -25.31
CA PHE A 288 11.36 -2.82 -24.74
C PHE A 288 10.92 -3.90 -25.72
N SER A 289 11.84 -4.80 -26.05
CA SER A 289 11.58 -5.96 -26.89
C SER A 289 11.72 -7.22 -26.03
N LEU A 290 10.69 -8.07 -26.07
CA LEU A 290 10.76 -9.40 -25.47
C LEU A 290 11.76 -10.26 -26.26
N PRO A 291 12.63 -11.03 -25.59
CA PRO A 291 13.54 -11.94 -26.27
C PRO A 291 12.75 -13.08 -26.91
N VAL A 292 13.37 -13.79 -27.87
CA VAL A 292 12.77 -14.98 -28.49
C VAL A 292 12.60 -16.12 -27.48
N ARG A 293 13.50 -16.18 -26.48
CA ARG A 293 13.46 -17.11 -25.35
C ARG A 293 14.22 -16.52 -24.18
N PHE A 294 13.85 -16.86 -22.96
CA PHE A 294 14.63 -16.52 -21.78
C PHE A 294 15.80 -17.50 -21.62
N SER A 295 16.96 -16.97 -21.27
CA SER A 295 18.16 -17.75 -20.92
C SER A 295 18.19 -18.14 -19.44
N SER A 296 17.45 -17.42 -18.59
CA SER A 296 17.39 -17.66 -17.16
C SER A 296 16.12 -17.08 -16.53
N VAL A 297 15.78 -17.57 -15.33
CA VAL A 297 14.71 -17.01 -14.49
C VAL A 297 14.98 -15.55 -14.12
N GLU A 298 16.25 -15.16 -13.98
CA GLU A 298 16.62 -13.79 -13.62
C GLU A 298 16.43 -12.80 -14.78
N GLU A 299 16.71 -13.23 -16.01
CA GLU A 299 16.38 -12.46 -17.21
C GLU A 299 14.86 -12.29 -17.32
N ALA A 300 14.10 -13.37 -17.14
CA ALA A 300 12.64 -13.33 -17.16
C ALA A 300 12.06 -12.40 -16.09
N ARG A 301 12.61 -12.45 -14.87
CA ARG A 301 12.25 -11.55 -13.76
C ARG A 301 12.51 -10.09 -14.13
N SER A 302 13.70 -9.80 -14.65
CA SER A 302 14.08 -8.44 -15.07
C SER A 302 13.13 -7.91 -16.14
N THR A 303 12.87 -8.68 -17.20
CA THR A 303 11.96 -8.29 -18.29
C THR A 303 10.53 -8.12 -17.82
N ARG A 304 10.04 -9.01 -16.95
CA ARG A 304 8.72 -8.88 -16.29
C ARG A 304 8.60 -7.55 -15.55
N ASN A 305 9.65 -7.13 -14.82
CA ASN A 305 9.63 -5.88 -14.06
C ASN A 305 9.48 -4.66 -14.98
N LEU A 306 10.12 -4.69 -16.17
CA LEU A 306 9.99 -3.63 -17.17
C LEU A 306 8.56 -3.53 -17.69
N LEU A 307 7.93 -4.67 -17.99
CA LEU A 307 6.57 -4.68 -18.50
C LEU A 307 5.55 -4.20 -17.45
N VAL A 308 5.74 -4.60 -16.19
CA VAL A 308 4.92 -4.09 -15.07
C VAL A 308 5.08 -2.58 -14.91
N TRP A 309 6.31 -2.08 -15.04
CA TRP A 309 6.60 -0.65 -15.02
C TRP A 309 5.87 0.12 -16.13
N GLU A 310 5.93 -0.39 -17.36
CA GLU A 310 5.23 0.21 -18.51
C GLU A 310 3.71 0.19 -18.35
N GLY A 311 3.14 -0.89 -17.81
CA GLY A 311 1.73 -0.95 -17.46
C GLY A 311 1.31 0.10 -16.43
N TYR A 312 2.12 0.33 -15.40
CA TYR A 312 1.85 1.40 -14.43
C TYR A 312 1.96 2.79 -15.07
N ASN A 313 2.99 3.04 -15.89
CA ASN A 313 3.12 4.29 -16.64
C ASN A 313 1.92 4.54 -17.55
N PHE A 314 1.40 3.49 -18.20
CA PHE A 314 0.19 3.56 -18.99
C PHE A 314 -0.99 4.08 -18.16
N PHE A 315 -1.24 3.53 -16.96
CA PHE A 315 -2.36 4.01 -16.13
C PHE A 315 -2.24 5.49 -15.77
N TYR A 316 -1.03 6.00 -15.50
CA TYR A 316 -0.85 7.44 -15.25
C TYR A 316 -1.17 8.29 -16.49
N ARG A 317 -0.74 7.84 -17.68
CA ARG A 317 -1.02 8.52 -18.96
C ARG A 317 -2.50 8.46 -19.35
N ALA A 318 -3.13 7.32 -19.09
CA ALA A 318 -4.52 7.03 -19.42
C ALA A 318 -5.51 7.64 -18.43
N ALA A 319 -5.11 7.91 -17.19
CA ALA A 319 -6.01 8.33 -16.11
C ALA A 319 -6.86 9.57 -16.43
N LYS A 320 -6.34 10.53 -17.22
CA LYS A 320 -7.11 11.71 -17.65
C LYS A 320 -8.25 11.39 -18.64
N HIS A 321 -8.21 10.21 -19.24
CA HIS A 321 -9.17 9.70 -20.21
C HIS A 321 -10.09 8.63 -19.63
N GLU A 322 -9.87 8.17 -18.39
CA GLU A 322 -10.63 7.07 -17.77
C GLU A 322 -12.13 7.37 -17.69
N PHE A 323 -12.50 8.65 -17.54
CA PHE A 323 -13.88 9.12 -17.48
C PHE A 323 -14.33 9.82 -18.77
N SER A 324 -13.49 9.85 -19.81
CA SER A 324 -13.87 10.40 -21.10
C SER A 324 -14.83 9.43 -21.82
N PRO A 325 -15.82 9.95 -22.56
CA PRO A 325 -16.60 9.13 -23.48
C PRO A 325 -15.70 8.32 -24.42
N PRO A 326 -16.03 7.06 -24.76
CA PRO A 326 -15.16 6.20 -25.57
C PRO A 326 -14.72 6.81 -26.91
N ASP A 327 -15.57 7.62 -27.53
CA ASP A 327 -15.31 8.34 -28.78
C ASP A 327 -14.27 9.48 -28.64
N GLN A 328 -14.03 9.95 -27.42
CA GLN A 328 -13.07 11.01 -27.11
C GLN A 328 -11.70 10.48 -26.66
N ILE A 329 -11.57 9.16 -26.48
CA ILE A 329 -10.31 8.54 -26.06
C ILE A 329 -9.36 8.50 -27.26
N PRO A 330 -8.14 9.08 -27.17
CA PRO A 330 -7.22 9.08 -28.30
C PRO A 330 -6.85 7.66 -28.74
N ALA A 331 -6.94 7.38 -30.04
CA ALA A 331 -6.59 6.07 -30.60
C ALA A 331 -5.15 5.64 -30.30
N SER A 332 -4.23 6.58 -30.07
CA SER A 332 -2.86 6.28 -29.64
C SER A 332 -2.78 5.68 -28.25
N ILE A 333 -3.68 6.06 -27.33
CA ILE A 333 -3.75 5.50 -25.97
C ILE A 333 -4.33 4.09 -26.03
N LEU A 334 -5.39 3.87 -26.82
CA LEU A 334 -5.96 2.54 -27.03
C LEU A 334 -4.93 1.58 -27.64
N ARG A 335 -4.21 1.99 -28.70
CA ARG A 335 -3.12 1.19 -29.29
C ARG A 335 -2.00 0.87 -28.29
N LEU A 336 -1.69 1.80 -27.39
CA LEU A 336 -0.67 1.56 -26.36
C LEU A 336 -1.16 0.53 -25.33
N ARG A 337 -2.43 0.59 -24.91
CA ARG A 337 -3.05 -0.41 -24.04
C ARG A 337 -2.96 -1.80 -24.67
N ASP A 338 -3.44 -1.92 -25.90
CA ASP A 338 -3.53 -3.18 -26.63
C ASP A 338 -2.12 -3.75 -26.88
N HIS A 339 -1.15 -2.90 -27.23
CA HIS A 339 0.25 -3.29 -27.34
C HIS A 339 0.81 -3.88 -26.04
N ILE A 340 0.55 -3.25 -24.88
CA ILE A 340 1.01 -3.77 -23.59
C ILE A 340 0.33 -5.11 -23.26
N ILE A 341 -0.97 -5.25 -23.56
CA ILE A 341 -1.70 -6.52 -23.43
C ILE A 341 -1.03 -7.62 -24.27
N ASP A 342 -0.73 -7.35 -25.54
CA ASP A 342 -0.05 -8.30 -26.44
C ASP A 342 1.33 -8.70 -25.89
N GLN A 343 2.10 -7.73 -25.35
CA GLN A 343 3.38 -8.02 -24.71
C GLN A 343 3.23 -8.89 -23.45
N ILE A 344 2.15 -8.74 -22.68
CA ILE A 344 1.89 -9.61 -21.51
C ILE A 344 1.60 -11.04 -21.96
N HIS A 345 0.74 -11.23 -22.97
CA HIS A 345 0.47 -12.56 -23.52
C HIS A 345 1.74 -13.22 -24.07
N LEU A 346 2.57 -12.46 -24.80
CA LEU A 346 3.86 -12.97 -25.29
C LEU A 346 4.81 -13.33 -24.14
N LEU A 347 4.95 -12.47 -23.12
CA LEU A 347 5.75 -12.75 -21.94
C LEU A 347 5.29 -14.06 -21.26
N HIS A 348 3.99 -14.25 -21.11
CA HIS A 348 3.43 -15.45 -20.48
C HIS A 348 3.74 -16.73 -21.28
N SER A 349 3.62 -16.69 -22.61
CA SER A 349 4.01 -17.81 -23.47
C SER A 349 5.50 -18.16 -23.37
N LEU A 350 6.36 -17.13 -23.29
CA LEU A 350 7.81 -17.32 -23.08
C LEU A 350 8.13 -17.87 -21.68
N LEU A 351 7.40 -17.44 -20.66
CA LEU A 351 7.51 -17.97 -19.31
C LEU A 351 7.08 -19.44 -19.27
N ASP A 352 5.95 -19.79 -19.89
CA ASP A 352 5.47 -21.18 -19.96
C ASP A 352 6.51 -22.08 -20.64
N SER A 353 7.16 -21.59 -21.70
CA SER A 353 8.27 -22.29 -22.36
C SER A 353 9.48 -22.47 -21.43
N LEU A 354 9.85 -21.44 -20.66
CA LEU A 354 10.93 -21.52 -19.67
C LEU A 354 10.60 -22.51 -18.54
N MET A 355 9.33 -22.60 -18.13
CA MET A 355 8.91 -23.51 -17.05
C MET A 355 9.05 -24.98 -17.44
N LEU A 356 8.95 -25.33 -18.72
CA LEU A 356 9.16 -26.71 -19.19
C LEU A 356 10.58 -27.22 -18.91
N ASP A 357 11.55 -26.32 -18.79
CA ASP A 357 12.96 -26.64 -18.55
C ASP A 357 13.34 -26.64 -17.06
N ILE A 358 12.39 -26.32 -16.15
CA ILE A 358 12.63 -26.17 -14.71
C ILE A 358 11.90 -27.24 -13.92
N GLU A 359 12.61 -27.94 -13.04
CA GLU A 359 11.96 -28.85 -12.08
C GLU A 359 11.19 -28.05 -11.01
N PRO A 360 9.94 -28.42 -10.70
CA PRO A 360 9.14 -27.70 -9.72
C PRO A 360 9.66 -27.93 -8.30
N ASP A 361 10.10 -26.85 -7.64
CA ASP A 361 10.42 -26.87 -6.21
C ASP A 361 9.15 -26.64 -5.38
N LEU A 362 8.48 -27.75 -5.07
CA LEU A 362 7.25 -27.76 -4.26
C LEU A 362 7.51 -27.47 -2.77
N ILE A 363 8.77 -27.52 -2.32
CA ILE A 363 9.15 -27.26 -0.92
C ILE A 363 9.21 -25.77 -0.67
N CYS A 364 9.67 -24.99 -1.66
CA CYS A 364 9.75 -23.55 -1.51
C CYS A 364 8.37 -22.87 -1.54
N HIS A 365 8.33 -21.67 -0.96
CA HIS A 365 7.14 -20.83 -0.92
C HIS A 365 6.61 -20.58 -2.35
N PRO A 366 5.30 -20.70 -2.64
CA PRO A 366 4.76 -20.56 -4.00
C PRO A 366 5.16 -19.26 -4.71
N LEU A 367 5.14 -18.13 -4.01
CA LEU A 367 5.61 -16.83 -4.53
C LEU A 367 7.13 -16.70 -4.78
N SER A 368 7.92 -17.69 -4.38
CA SER A 368 9.36 -17.78 -4.70
C SER A 368 9.62 -18.64 -5.95
N ARG A 369 8.63 -19.42 -6.39
CA ARG A 369 8.76 -20.28 -7.57
C ARG A 369 8.71 -19.47 -8.87
N PRO A 370 9.31 -19.97 -9.97
CA PRO A 370 9.37 -19.22 -11.23
C PRO A 370 7.99 -18.91 -11.85
N GLU A 371 6.95 -19.73 -11.62
CA GLU A 371 5.60 -19.52 -12.13
C GLU A 371 4.96 -18.23 -11.56
N SER A 372 5.36 -17.85 -10.34
CA SER A 372 4.91 -16.61 -9.69
C SER A 372 5.30 -15.34 -10.46
N LEU A 373 6.21 -15.42 -11.43
CA LEU A 373 6.52 -14.31 -12.33
C LEU A 373 5.29 -13.84 -13.12
N LYS A 374 4.32 -14.72 -13.38
CA LYS A 374 3.06 -14.37 -14.05
C LYS A 374 2.09 -13.61 -13.15
N LEU A 375 2.25 -13.63 -11.81
CA LEU A 375 1.27 -13.07 -10.85
C LEU A 375 0.94 -11.59 -11.13
N TYR A 376 1.95 -10.71 -11.05
CA TYR A 376 1.74 -9.27 -11.17
C TYR A 376 1.38 -8.83 -12.60
N THR A 377 1.88 -9.53 -13.62
CA THR A 377 1.52 -9.25 -15.02
C THR A 377 0.11 -9.73 -15.35
N THR A 378 -0.38 -10.79 -14.69
CA THR A 378 -1.77 -11.24 -14.80
C THR A 378 -2.73 -10.25 -14.14
N VAL A 379 -2.40 -9.76 -12.94
CA VAL A 379 -3.14 -8.66 -12.28
C VAL A 379 -3.18 -7.42 -13.18
N LEU A 380 -2.05 -7.07 -13.81
CA LEU A 380 -1.97 -5.97 -14.75
C LEU A 380 -2.82 -6.20 -16.01
N LEU A 381 -2.79 -7.39 -16.59
CA LEU A 381 -3.58 -7.78 -17.77
C LEU A 381 -5.08 -7.58 -17.55
N ILE A 382 -5.61 -8.09 -16.44
CA ILE A 382 -7.03 -7.92 -16.08
C ILE A 382 -7.39 -6.44 -15.98
N ARG A 383 -6.55 -5.65 -15.29
CA ARG A 383 -6.78 -4.21 -15.14
C ARG A 383 -6.77 -3.51 -16.50
N LEU A 384 -5.75 -3.74 -17.33
CA LEU A 384 -5.65 -3.16 -18.67
C LEU A 384 -6.90 -3.49 -19.51
N THR A 385 -7.34 -4.74 -19.49
CA THR A 385 -8.51 -5.22 -20.22
C THR A 385 -9.80 -4.52 -19.79
N SER A 386 -9.89 -4.09 -18.52
CA SER A 386 -11.06 -3.41 -17.94
C SER A 386 -10.98 -1.87 -17.91
N THR A 387 -10.02 -1.24 -18.58
CA THR A 387 -9.86 0.25 -18.56
C THR A 387 -10.38 0.94 -19.82
N LEU A 388 -10.52 2.27 -19.73
CA LEU A 388 -10.86 3.14 -20.86
C LEU A 388 -12.22 2.82 -21.50
N GLY A 389 -13.20 2.49 -20.64
CA GLY A 389 -14.57 2.18 -21.08
C GLY A 389 -14.71 0.86 -21.83
N ALA A 390 -13.76 -0.05 -21.70
CA ALA A 390 -13.93 -1.43 -22.15
C ALA A 390 -15.15 -2.07 -21.43
N PRO A 391 -15.95 -2.90 -22.12
CA PRO A 391 -17.04 -3.62 -21.48
C PRO A 391 -16.50 -4.57 -20.42
N GLU A 392 -17.24 -4.78 -19.34
CA GLU A 392 -16.81 -5.69 -18.26
C GLU A 392 -16.74 -7.14 -18.75
N SER A 393 -17.52 -7.51 -19.76
CA SER A 393 -17.42 -8.80 -20.46
C SER A 393 -16.09 -9.01 -21.20
N ALA A 394 -15.26 -7.99 -21.40
CA ALA A 394 -13.93 -8.18 -22.00
C ALA A 394 -13.04 -9.09 -21.13
N CYS A 395 -13.32 -9.19 -19.82
CA CYS A 395 -12.58 -10.08 -18.92
C CYS A 395 -12.89 -11.57 -19.12
N ASP A 396 -13.90 -11.94 -19.90
CA ASP A 396 -14.28 -13.36 -20.05
C ASP A 396 -13.24 -14.19 -20.80
N ASP A 397 -12.56 -13.56 -21.75
CA ASP A 397 -11.44 -14.15 -22.48
C ASP A 397 -10.23 -14.43 -21.55
N LEU A 398 -10.28 -13.93 -20.32
CA LEU A 398 -9.23 -14.09 -19.32
C LEU A 398 -9.50 -15.22 -18.30
N LEU A 399 -10.45 -16.11 -18.56
CA LEU A 399 -10.77 -17.21 -17.63
C LEU A 399 -9.53 -18.02 -17.17
N PRO A 400 -8.62 -18.47 -18.05
CA PRO A 400 -7.42 -19.20 -17.62
C PRO A 400 -6.49 -18.40 -16.71
N TYR A 401 -6.50 -17.07 -16.84
CA TYR A 401 -5.73 -16.18 -15.99
C TYR A 401 -6.34 -16.05 -14.60
N PHE A 402 -7.67 -16.03 -14.49
CA PHE A 402 -8.35 -16.08 -13.20
C PHE A 402 -8.12 -17.40 -12.47
N GLU A 403 -8.12 -18.53 -13.20
CA GLU A 403 -7.78 -19.85 -12.64
C GLU A 403 -6.36 -19.87 -12.08
N PHE A 404 -5.38 -19.40 -12.86
CA PHE A 404 -3.99 -19.25 -12.39
C PHE A 404 -3.90 -18.39 -11.12
N LEU A 405 -4.58 -17.23 -11.08
CA LEU A 405 -4.57 -16.35 -9.90
C LEU A 405 -5.20 -17.02 -8.67
N LEU A 406 -6.25 -17.82 -8.86
CA LEU A 406 -6.90 -18.54 -7.77
C LEU A 406 -5.98 -19.63 -7.21
N ASP A 407 -5.37 -20.42 -8.09
CA ASP A 407 -4.49 -21.53 -7.72
C ASP A 407 -3.27 -21.06 -6.96
N ILE A 408 -2.53 -20.07 -7.49
CA ILE A 408 -1.34 -19.54 -6.82
C ILE A 408 -1.70 -18.86 -5.48
N SER A 409 -2.88 -18.24 -5.39
CA SER A 409 -3.36 -17.63 -4.14
C SER A 409 -3.69 -18.71 -3.12
N ARG A 410 -4.41 -19.77 -3.52
CA ARG A 410 -4.76 -20.91 -2.66
C ARG A 410 -3.51 -21.59 -2.11
N GLU A 411 -2.56 -21.94 -2.97
CA GLU A 411 -1.30 -22.56 -2.56
C GLU A 411 -0.50 -21.67 -1.61
N THR A 412 -0.45 -20.35 -1.88
CA THR A 412 0.25 -19.39 -1.01
C THR A 412 -0.39 -19.34 0.37
N LEU A 413 -1.73 -19.28 0.44
CA LEU A 413 -2.46 -19.26 1.70
C LEU A 413 -2.26 -20.55 2.49
N GLU A 414 -2.31 -21.70 1.83
CA GLU A 414 -2.10 -23.02 2.44
C GLU A 414 -0.67 -23.18 2.98
N TYR A 415 0.34 -22.80 2.18
CA TYR A 415 1.75 -22.84 2.58
C TYR A 415 2.01 -21.98 3.83
N GLU A 416 1.49 -20.74 3.84
CA GLU A 416 1.65 -19.82 4.97
C GLU A 416 0.86 -20.28 6.20
N ALA A 417 -0.33 -20.84 6.01
CA ALA A 417 -1.14 -21.40 7.09
C ALA A 417 -0.49 -22.62 7.74
N ALA A 418 0.19 -23.47 6.97
CA ALA A 418 0.95 -24.61 7.51
C ALA A 418 2.06 -24.16 8.48
N GLY A 419 2.67 -23.00 8.22
CA GLY A 419 3.65 -22.38 9.13
C GLY A 419 3.04 -21.57 10.28
N ASN A 420 1.78 -21.12 10.17
CA ASN A 420 1.12 -20.26 11.15
C ASN A 420 -0.43 -20.29 11.08
N PRO A 421 -1.10 -21.33 11.63
CA PRO A 421 -2.48 -21.63 11.29
C PRO A 421 -3.57 -20.75 11.93
N LYS A 422 -3.24 -19.76 12.80
CA LYS A 422 -4.26 -19.11 13.66
C LYS A 422 -4.08 -17.62 13.94
N SER A 423 -3.40 -16.87 13.08
CA SER A 423 -3.17 -15.45 13.36
C SER A 423 -3.63 -14.52 12.25
N GLU A 424 -4.08 -13.33 12.66
CA GLU A 424 -4.10 -12.17 11.79
C GLU A 424 -2.70 -11.96 11.22
N THR A 425 -2.59 -11.93 9.89
CA THR A 425 -1.31 -11.72 9.19
C THR A 425 -1.33 -10.34 8.58
N PHE A 426 -0.36 -9.51 8.95
CA PHE A 426 -0.06 -8.26 8.25
C PHE A 426 1.19 -8.45 7.41
N THR A 427 1.11 -8.13 6.12
CA THR A 427 2.25 -8.09 5.21
C THR A 427 2.26 -6.75 4.48
N HIS A 428 3.46 -6.28 4.21
CA HIS A 428 3.70 -5.03 3.52
C HIS A 428 3.55 -5.14 2.00
N GLU A 429 3.46 -6.36 1.47
CA GLU A 429 3.34 -6.63 0.04
C GLU A 429 1.92 -7.07 -0.32
N VAL A 430 1.44 -6.60 -1.45
CA VAL A 430 0.20 -7.10 -2.06
C VAL A 430 0.50 -8.46 -2.69
N ARG A 431 -0.07 -9.53 -2.14
CA ARG A 431 0.22 -10.92 -2.51
C ARG A 431 -1.04 -11.60 -3.02
N THR A 432 -1.94 -11.98 -2.11
CA THR A 432 -3.13 -12.79 -2.41
C THR A 432 -4.44 -12.00 -2.43
N ILE A 433 -4.56 -10.90 -1.66
CA ILE A 433 -5.84 -10.19 -1.56
C ILE A 433 -6.21 -9.55 -2.90
N ALA A 434 -5.28 -8.84 -3.56
CA ALA A 434 -5.62 -8.16 -4.81
C ALA A 434 -5.99 -9.14 -5.96
N PRO A 435 -5.26 -10.25 -6.19
CA PRO A 435 -5.71 -11.28 -7.12
C PRO A 435 -7.10 -11.84 -6.81
N LEU A 436 -7.35 -12.24 -5.56
CA LEU A 436 -8.65 -12.79 -5.16
C LEU A 436 -9.77 -11.75 -5.29
N PHE A 437 -9.48 -10.48 -4.98
CA PHE A 437 -10.43 -9.39 -5.13
C PHE A 437 -10.77 -9.13 -6.60
N LEU A 438 -9.78 -9.21 -7.51
CA LEU A 438 -10.04 -9.14 -8.95
C LEU A 438 -10.89 -10.31 -9.43
N ILE A 439 -10.65 -11.54 -8.96
CA ILE A 439 -11.53 -12.67 -9.27
C ILE A 439 -12.95 -12.39 -8.77
N ALA A 440 -13.08 -11.94 -7.51
CA ALA A 440 -14.36 -11.66 -6.87
C ALA A 440 -15.18 -10.56 -7.59
N THR A 441 -14.53 -9.61 -8.27
CA THR A 441 -15.20 -8.43 -8.85
C THR A 441 -15.24 -8.43 -10.37
N LYS A 442 -14.29 -9.08 -11.05
CA LYS A 442 -14.16 -9.03 -12.52
C LYS A 442 -14.50 -10.34 -13.22
N CYS A 443 -14.32 -11.49 -12.57
CA CYS A 443 -14.63 -12.78 -13.18
C CYS A 443 -16.15 -13.01 -13.21
N ARG A 444 -16.70 -13.49 -14.35
CA ARG A 444 -18.11 -13.91 -14.46
C ARG A 444 -18.37 -15.36 -14.05
N SER A 445 -17.32 -16.16 -13.87
CA SER A 445 -17.45 -17.58 -13.46
C SER A 445 -18.00 -17.68 -12.03
N PRO A 446 -19.21 -18.20 -11.80
CA PRO A 446 -19.82 -18.24 -10.48
C PRO A 446 -19.05 -19.10 -9.48
N THR A 447 -18.33 -20.13 -9.96
CA THR A 447 -17.53 -21.03 -9.13
C THR A 447 -16.26 -20.34 -8.64
N LEU A 448 -15.44 -19.82 -9.55
CA LEU A 448 -14.19 -19.12 -9.20
C LEU A 448 -14.47 -17.91 -8.30
N ARG A 449 -15.55 -17.18 -8.59
CA ARG A 449 -15.92 -15.98 -7.82
C ARG A 449 -16.27 -16.31 -6.38
N ARG A 450 -17.12 -17.33 -6.15
CA ARG A 450 -17.48 -17.78 -4.79
C ARG A 450 -16.30 -18.36 -4.04
N GLU A 451 -15.42 -19.09 -4.73
CA GLU A 451 -14.22 -19.62 -4.11
C GLU A 451 -13.26 -18.51 -3.67
N ALA A 452 -13.01 -17.51 -4.53
CA ALA A 452 -12.18 -16.37 -4.19
C ALA A 452 -12.75 -15.56 -3.01
N ILE A 453 -14.07 -15.31 -3.00
CA ILE A 453 -14.76 -14.67 -1.88
C ILE A 453 -14.61 -15.50 -0.59
N SER A 454 -14.77 -16.81 -0.67
CA SER A 454 -14.58 -17.71 0.48
C SER A 454 -13.15 -17.66 1.02
N LEU A 455 -12.13 -17.66 0.17
CA LEU A 455 -10.74 -17.51 0.58
C LEU A 455 -10.48 -16.16 1.27
N LEU A 456 -11.04 -15.06 0.72
CA LEU A 456 -10.94 -13.73 1.32
C LEU A 456 -11.61 -13.65 2.70
N LEU A 457 -12.82 -14.19 2.84
CA LEU A 457 -13.57 -14.16 4.10
C LEU A 457 -13.03 -15.13 5.16
N SER A 458 -12.36 -16.21 4.75
CA SER A 458 -11.77 -17.18 5.68
C SER A 458 -10.38 -16.80 6.16
N THR A 459 -9.70 -15.90 5.45
CA THR A 459 -8.36 -15.43 5.82
C THR A 459 -8.48 -14.10 6.55
N HIS A 460 -7.96 -14.00 7.78
CA HIS A 460 -7.84 -12.75 8.50
C HIS A 460 -6.50 -12.10 8.17
N ARG A 461 -6.43 -11.32 7.10
CA ARG A 461 -5.15 -10.86 6.55
C ARG A 461 -5.24 -9.42 6.05
N ARG A 462 -4.15 -8.68 6.24
CA ARG A 462 -3.97 -7.33 5.70
C ARG A 462 -2.71 -7.30 4.85
N GLU A 463 -2.84 -6.85 3.62
CA GLU A 463 -1.75 -6.76 2.65
C GLU A 463 -1.66 -5.32 2.14
N TRP A 464 -0.65 -4.57 2.58
CA TRP A 464 -0.53 -3.15 2.29
C TRP A 464 -1.82 -2.38 2.69
N MET A 465 -2.59 -1.89 1.71
CA MET A 465 -3.87 -1.18 1.89
C MET A 465 -5.10 -2.08 1.80
N TYR A 466 -4.92 -3.37 1.55
CA TYR A 466 -6.00 -4.33 1.43
C TYR A 466 -6.27 -5.03 2.76
N ASP A 467 -7.55 -5.21 3.06
CA ASP A 467 -8.06 -6.06 4.14
C ASP A 467 -8.90 -7.17 3.50
N SER A 468 -8.58 -8.42 3.80
CA SER A 468 -9.17 -9.58 3.13
C SER A 468 -10.66 -9.70 3.40
N LEU A 469 -11.10 -9.42 4.64
CA LEU A 469 -12.50 -9.51 5.00
C LEU A 469 -13.31 -8.40 4.33
N LEU A 470 -12.78 -7.18 4.32
CA LEU A 470 -13.42 -6.09 3.60
C LEU A 470 -13.51 -6.41 2.10
N ALA A 471 -12.42 -6.85 1.49
CA ALA A 471 -12.39 -7.23 0.08
C ALA A 471 -13.39 -8.35 -0.24
N GLY A 472 -13.49 -9.37 0.62
CA GLY A 472 -14.46 -10.46 0.50
C GLY A 472 -15.90 -9.97 0.58
N LYS A 473 -16.23 -9.09 1.54
CA LYS A 473 -17.58 -8.51 1.67
C LYS A 473 -17.95 -7.58 0.52
N ILE A 474 -16.99 -6.82 -0.01
CA ILE A 474 -17.21 -6.03 -1.23
C ILE A 474 -17.48 -6.95 -2.41
N GLY A 475 -16.69 -8.01 -2.57
CA GLY A 475 -16.89 -9.03 -3.61
C GLY A 475 -18.27 -9.69 -3.52
N GLU A 476 -18.69 -10.10 -2.32
CA GLU A 476 -20.03 -10.67 -2.08
C GLU A 476 -21.15 -9.69 -2.42
N TRP A 477 -21.02 -8.43 -2.02
CA TRP A 477 -22.00 -7.39 -2.31
C TRP A 477 -22.10 -7.08 -3.81
N MET A 478 -20.96 -6.90 -4.50
CA MET A 478 -20.94 -6.66 -5.95
C MET A 478 -21.49 -7.87 -6.72
N MET A 479 -21.14 -9.08 -6.30
CA MET A 479 -21.70 -10.31 -6.84
C MET A 479 -23.23 -10.33 -6.74
N GLY A 480 -23.79 -10.00 -5.57
CA GLY A 480 -25.23 -9.95 -5.36
C GLY A 480 -25.92 -8.91 -6.26
N ILE A 481 -25.32 -7.72 -6.44
CA ILE A 481 -25.84 -6.68 -7.34
C ILE A 481 -25.96 -7.18 -8.78
N GLU A 482 -24.94 -7.88 -9.26
CA GLU A 482 -24.93 -8.39 -10.63
C GLU A 482 -25.90 -9.56 -10.82
N GLU A 483 -26.02 -10.43 -9.81
CA GLU A 483 -26.94 -11.58 -9.81
C GLU A 483 -28.42 -11.16 -9.82
N GLU A 484 -28.77 -9.93 -9.38
CA GLU A 484 -30.12 -9.36 -9.54
C GLU A 484 -30.55 -9.27 -11.02
N GLY A 485 -29.60 -9.08 -11.94
CA GLY A 485 -29.84 -8.98 -13.38
C GLY A 485 -29.52 -10.27 -14.15
N MET A 486 -29.29 -11.37 -13.44
CA MET A 486 -28.99 -12.67 -14.04
C MET A 486 -30.18 -13.19 -14.85
N ASP A 487 -29.91 -13.71 -16.04
CA ASP A 487 -30.95 -14.28 -16.89
C ASP A 487 -31.36 -15.71 -16.47
N GLU A 488 -32.36 -16.26 -17.16
CA GLU A 488 -32.88 -17.61 -16.91
C GLU A 488 -31.86 -18.73 -17.11
N TYR A 489 -30.75 -18.47 -17.81
CA TYR A 489 -29.67 -19.42 -18.07
C TYR A 489 -28.52 -19.30 -17.06
N GLY A 490 -28.63 -18.39 -16.09
CA GLY A 490 -27.58 -18.14 -15.10
C GLY A 490 -26.45 -17.25 -15.61
N CYS A 491 -26.66 -16.53 -16.72
CA CYS A 491 -25.69 -15.60 -17.28
C CYS A 491 -25.93 -14.18 -16.75
N ILE A 492 -24.86 -13.48 -16.42
CA ILE A 492 -24.89 -12.05 -16.06
C ILE A 492 -24.64 -11.25 -17.34
N PRO A 493 -25.66 -10.58 -17.91
CA PRO A 493 -25.49 -9.77 -19.12
C PRO A 493 -24.66 -8.52 -18.83
N GLU A 494 -24.06 -7.93 -19.87
CA GLU A 494 -23.26 -6.69 -19.75
C GLU A 494 -24.05 -5.54 -19.13
N SER A 495 -25.36 -5.50 -19.37
CA SER A 495 -26.29 -4.53 -18.77
C SER A 495 -26.52 -4.71 -17.28
N ALA A 496 -26.09 -5.82 -16.67
CA ALA A 496 -26.19 -6.06 -15.23
C ALA A 496 -24.85 -5.92 -14.49
N ARG A 497 -23.73 -5.79 -15.23
CA ARG A 497 -22.37 -5.75 -14.68
C ARG A 497 -22.14 -4.51 -13.82
N ALA A 498 -21.36 -4.70 -12.76
CA ALA A 498 -20.94 -3.65 -11.85
C ALA A 498 -19.45 -3.32 -12.01
N TRP A 499 -19.09 -2.04 -11.86
CA TRP A 499 -17.73 -1.54 -12.08
C TRP A 499 -17.42 -0.30 -11.25
N GLY A 500 -16.14 0.10 -11.21
CA GLY A 500 -15.71 1.38 -10.65
C GLY A 500 -16.01 1.52 -9.16
N GLU A 501 -15.37 0.69 -8.34
CA GLU A 501 -15.51 0.72 -6.89
C GLU A 501 -14.80 1.92 -6.25
N CYS A 502 -15.46 2.58 -5.30
CA CYS A 502 -14.87 3.58 -4.44
C CYS A 502 -15.16 3.22 -2.98
N VAL A 503 -14.11 3.23 -2.15
CA VAL A 503 -14.19 2.80 -0.75
C VAL A 503 -13.76 3.95 0.15
N THR A 504 -14.65 4.39 1.03
CA THR A 504 -14.32 5.31 2.13
C THR A 504 -14.24 4.53 3.44
N LEU A 505 -13.07 4.50 4.06
CA LEU A 505 -12.79 3.67 5.24
C LEU A 505 -12.90 4.45 6.55
N ASP A 506 -13.52 3.84 7.54
CA ASP A 506 -13.51 4.19 8.97
C ASP A 506 -12.95 2.98 9.74
N LEU A 507 -11.61 2.94 9.80
CA LEU A 507 -10.86 1.79 10.32
C LEU A 507 -11.02 1.63 11.83
N GLN A 508 -11.28 2.71 12.58
CA GLN A 508 -11.57 2.63 14.02
C GLN A 508 -12.88 1.88 14.30
N ARG A 509 -13.86 2.02 13.41
CA ARG A 509 -15.16 1.36 13.52
C ARG A 509 -15.27 0.10 12.67
N ARG A 510 -14.18 -0.29 11.97
CA ARG A 510 -14.14 -1.37 10.96
C ARG A 510 -15.35 -1.29 10.01
N ARG A 511 -15.51 -0.10 9.44
CA ARG A 511 -16.67 0.28 8.64
C ARG A 511 -16.21 0.94 7.35
N ALA A 512 -16.87 0.62 6.25
CA ALA A 512 -16.55 1.13 4.93
C ALA A 512 -17.84 1.54 4.24
N MET A 513 -17.85 2.73 3.66
CA MET A 513 -18.86 3.12 2.68
C MET A 513 -18.33 2.76 1.30
N VAL A 514 -19.02 1.86 0.62
CA VAL A 514 -18.60 1.33 -0.67
C VAL A 514 -19.63 1.72 -1.72
N ARG A 515 -19.14 2.13 -2.90
CA ARG A 515 -19.98 2.46 -4.04
C ARG A 515 -19.44 1.82 -5.29
N CYS A 516 -20.33 1.39 -6.18
CA CYS A 516 -19.98 0.97 -7.53
C CYS A 516 -21.01 1.53 -8.52
N ARG A 517 -20.64 1.55 -9.79
CA ARG A 517 -21.53 1.83 -10.91
C ARG A 517 -22.10 0.50 -11.39
N GLN A 518 -23.39 0.46 -11.67
CA GLN A 518 -24.05 -0.68 -12.29
C GLN A 518 -24.64 -0.22 -13.62
N ASN A 519 -24.36 -0.95 -14.68
CA ASN A 519 -25.02 -0.73 -15.97
C ASN A 519 -26.52 -1.04 -15.85
N TYR A 520 -27.32 -0.48 -16.74
CA TYR A 520 -28.71 -0.90 -16.98
C TYR A 520 -29.15 -0.46 -18.38
N MET A 521 -30.16 -1.12 -18.93
CA MET A 521 -30.74 -0.77 -20.22
C MET A 521 -32.04 0.03 -20.01
N GLU A 522 -32.12 1.21 -20.63
CA GLU A 522 -33.36 1.99 -20.66
C GLU A 522 -34.39 1.36 -21.62
N ALA A 523 -35.66 1.75 -21.49
CA ALA A 523 -36.75 1.25 -22.33
C ALA A 523 -36.57 1.56 -23.83
N ASP A 524 -35.73 2.54 -24.17
CA ASP A 524 -35.37 2.91 -25.54
C ASP A 524 -34.11 2.18 -26.07
N GLY A 525 -33.56 1.24 -25.29
CA GLY A 525 -32.39 0.44 -25.66
C GLY A 525 -31.03 1.09 -25.39
N ARG A 526 -30.99 2.32 -24.83
CA ARG A 526 -29.71 2.95 -24.45
C ARG A 526 -29.13 2.30 -23.19
N MET A 527 -27.82 2.07 -23.22
CA MET A 527 -27.07 1.65 -22.04
C MET A 527 -26.79 2.88 -21.16
N CYS A 528 -27.19 2.81 -19.90
CA CYS A 528 -26.94 3.83 -18.89
C CYS A 528 -26.33 3.17 -17.65
N TRP A 529 -25.94 3.97 -16.67
CA TRP A 529 -25.39 3.46 -15.41
C TRP A 529 -26.00 4.19 -14.22
N ARG A 530 -26.08 3.50 -13.08
CA ARG A 530 -26.55 4.04 -11.80
C ARG A 530 -25.54 3.78 -10.70
N TRP A 531 -25.52 4.63 -9.68
CA TRP A 531 -24.76 4.36 -8.46
C TRP A 531 -25.48 3.32 -7.59
N ARG A 532 -24.71 2.37 -7.07
CA ARG A 532 -25.10 1.46 -5.99
C ARG A 532 -24.17 1.77 -4.82
N GLU A 533 -24.71 1.86 -3.61
CA GLU A 533 -23.95 2.17 -2.40
C GLU A 533 -24.34 1.21 -1.28
N SER A 534 -23.38 0.86 -0.42
CA SER A 534 -23.61 0.03 0.76
C SER A 534 -22.62 0.35 1.88
N GLU A 535 -23.08 0.20 3.11
CA GLU A 535 -22.24 0.27 4.30
C GLU A 535 -21.82 -1.15 4.71
N ILE A 536 -20.51 -1.41 4.72
CA ILE A 536 -19.94 -2.72 5.04
C ILE A 536 -19.20 -2.62 6.37
N PHE A 537 -19.47 -3.57 7.26
CA PHE A 537 -18.76 -3.77 8.53
C PHE A 537 -17.96 -5.06 8.45
N TRP A 538 -16.77 -5.16 9.03
CA TRP A 538 -15.99 -6.42 9.04
C TRP A 538 -15.26 -6.67 10.35
#